data_AF-A0A7W1F7R8-F1
#
_entry.id   AF-A0A7W1F7R8-F1
#
_cell.length_a   1.000
_cell.length_b   1.000
_cell.length_c   1.000
_cell.angle_alpha   90.00
_cell.angle_beta   90.00
_cell.angle_gamma   90.00
#
_symmetry.space_group_name_H-M   'P 1'
#
loop_
_entity.id
_entity.type
_entity.pdbx_description
1 polymer ?
#
loop_
_entity_poly.entity_id
_entity_poly.type
_entity_poly.pdbx_seq_one_letter_code
_entity_poly.pdbx_strand_id
1 'polypeptide(L)'
;PNGDPGATGGAPTPATAWVIPPTVAGEPSHPGLVLANAGGSQVDVTLRLLGASAVADEIVVSVPAASAVRVPAQFLEQDPTAAVLAVAADGSFVAAGASSSLGRDGLASYAVAGGIPVPPGVVPGP
;
A
#
# COMPACT_ATOMS: atom_id res chain seq x y z
N PRO A 1 -17.91 -6.65 9.21
CA PRO A 1 -16.94 -6.05 10.17
C PRO A 1 -16.60 -7.07 11.27
N ASN A 2 -15.75 -8.05 10.96
CA ASN A 2 -15.49 -9.19 11.86
C ASN A 2 -13.99 -9.28 12.18
N GLY A 3 -13.61 -8.76 13.35
CA GLY A 3 -12.50 -9.29 14.16
C GLY A 3 -11.06 -8.93 13.81
N ASP A 4 -10.77 -8.22 12.73
CA ASP A 4 -9.39 -7.78 12.44
C ASP A 4 -9.07 -6.46 13.18
N PRO A 5 -8.09 -6.42 14.11
CA PRO A 5 -7.63 -5.18 14.75
C PRO A 5 -7.08 -4.14 13.75
N GLY A 6 -6.86 -4.51 12.49
CA GLY A 6 -6.57 -3.60 11.38
C GLY A 6 -7.79 -3.11 10.59
N ALA A 7 -9.02 -3.45 10.99
CA ALA A 7 -10.23 -3.04 10.28
C ALA A 7 -10.47 -1.52 10.37
N THR A 8 -10.08 -0.78 9.33
CA THR A 8 -10.43 0.63 9.19
C THR A 8 -11.94 0.74 8.96
N GLY A 9 -12.67 1.43 9.85
CA GLY A 9 -14.15 1.53 9.90
C GLY A 9 -14.85 2.25 8.74
N GLY A 10 -14.20 2.35 7.59
CA GLY A 10 -14.69 3.02 6.41
C GLY A 10 -13.52 3.20 5.46
N ALA A 11 -13.54 2.46 4.36
CA ALA A 11 -12.57 2.69 3.30
C ALA A 11 -12.64 4.17 2.89
N PRO A 12 -11.52 4.89 2.77
CA PRO A 12 -11.51 6.11 1.97
C PRO A 12 -12.12 5.75 0.60
N THR A 13 -12.99 6.61 0.07
CA THR A 13 -13.73 6.36 -1.18
C THR A 13 -12.79 5.76 -2.23
N PRO A 14 -13.10 4.58 -2.82
CA PRO A 14 -12.22 3.93 -3.76
C PRO A 14 -11.72 4.89 -4.84
N ALA A 15 -10.42 4.88 -5.10
CA ALA A 15 -9.76 5.78 -6.04
C ALA A 15 -8.88 4.98 -7.01
N THR A 16 -8.55 5.61 -8.14
CA THR A 16 -7.65 5.05 -9.16
C THR A 16 -6.18 5.20 -8.77
N ALA A 17 -5.85 6.08 -7.82
CA ALA A 17 -4.48 6.31 -7.38
C ALA A 17 -4.39 6.70 -5.90
N TRP A 18 -3.32 6.26 -5.24
CA TRP A 18 -3.07 6.44 -3.82
C TRP A 18 -1.60 6.71 -3.54
N VAL A 19 -1.31 7.56 -2.55
CA VAL A 19 -0.01 7.63 -1.88
C VAL A 19 -0.16 6.99 -0.50
N ILE A 20 0.65 5.99 -0.20
CA ILE A 20 0.66 5.29 1.08
C ILE A 20 1.92 5.70 1.84
N PRO A 21 1.80 6.43 2.97
CA PRO A 21 2.95 6.80 3.79
C PRO A 21 3.66 5.56 4.35
N PRO A 22 4.99 5.66 4.62
CA PRO A 22 5.71 4.59 5.30
C PRO A 22 5.12 4.36 6.69
N THR A 23 5.09 3.09 7.10
CA THR A 23 4.66 2.71 8.45
C THR A 23 5.83 2.28 9.34
N VAL A 24 7.05 2.17 8.80
CA VAL A 24 8.20 1.71 9.58
C VAL A 24 8.69 2.79 10.55
N ALA A 25 8.88 2.40 11.81
CA ALA A 25 9.42 3.26 12.87
C ALA A 25 10.93 3.07 13.13
N GLY A 26 11.52 2.01 12.57
CA GLY A 26 12.95 1.68 12.66
C GLY A 26 13.22 0.18 12.52
N GLU A 27 14.49 -0.21 12.53
CA GLU A 27 14.92 -1.59 12.26
C GLU A 27 15.09 -2.45 13.53
N PRO A 28 14.86 -3.78 13.47
CA PRO A 28 14.33 -4.53 12.32
C PRO A 28 12.87 -4.17 12.03
N SER A 29 12.43 -4.27 10.78
CA SER A 29 11.05 -3.96 10.38
C SER A 29 10.39 -5.02 9.49
N HIS A 30 9.06 -5.13 9.58
CA HIS A 30 8.23 -6.04 8.76
C HIS A 30 7.08 -5.25 8.10
N PRO A 31 7.35 -4.51 7.01
CA PRO A 31 6.32 -3.75 6.32
C PRO A 31 5.33 -4.64 5.58
N GLY A 32 4.08 -4.18 5.49
CA GLY A 32 2.99 -4.82 4.78
C GLY A 32 2.07 -3.78 4.14
N LEU A 33 1.55 -4.12 2.97
CA LEU A 33 0.61 -3.31 2.20
C LEU A 33 -0.47 -4.23 1.64
N VAL A 34 -1.72 -3.81 1.77
CA VAL A 34 -2.89 -4.51 1.22
C VAL A 34 -3.59 -3.60 0.22
N LEU A 35 -3.99 -4.19 -0.90
CA LEU A 35 -4.82 -3.57 -1.92
C LEU A 35 -6.17 -4.29 -1.93
N ALA A 36 -7.27 -3.54 -1.81
CA ALA A 36 -8.62 -4.07 -1.80
C ALA A 36 -9.43 -3.54 -2.97
N ASN A 37 -10.05 -4.45 -3.72
CA ASN A 37 -10.93 -4.18 -4.84
C ASN A 37 -12.35 -4.60 -4.49
N ALA A 38 -13.21 -3.62 -4.23
CA ALA A 38 -14.63 -3.84 -3.98
C ALA A 38 -15.46 -3.90 -5.28
N GLY A 39 -14.84 -3.69 -6.44
CA GLY A 39 -15.46 -3.71 -7.75
C GLY A 39 -15.79 -5.12 -8.26
N GLY A 40 -16.55 -5.17 -9.36
CA GLY A 40 -16.98 -6.41 -10.02
C GLY A 40 -16.00 -6.95 -11.08
N SER A 41 -14.88 -6.27 -11.32
CA SER A 41 -13.85 -6.68 -12.28
C SER A 41 -12.48 -6.65 -11.60
N GLN A 42 -11.52 -7.44 -12.10
CA GLN A 42 -10.13 -7.33 -11.68
C GLN A 42 -9.60 -5.89 -11.94
N VAL A 43 -8.69 -5.45 -11.08
CA VAL A 43 -7.94 -4.20 -11.23
C VAL A 43 -6.45 -4.52 -11.16
N ASP A 44 -5.66 -4.02 -12.11
CA ASP A 44 -4.21 -4.12 -12.08
C ASP A 44 -3.61 -2.81 -11.54
N VAL A 45 -2.86 -2.92 -10.45
CA VAL A 45 -2.29 -1.76 -9.74
C VAL A 45 -0.78 -1.75 -9.91
N THR A 46 -0.26 -0.68 -10.50
CA THR A 46 1.18 -0.39 -10.58
C THR A 46 1.64 0.25 -9.28
N LEU A 47 2.69 -0.28 -8.67
CA LEU A 47 3.27 0.19 -7.42
C LEU A 47 4.68 0.73 -7.63
N ARG A 48 5.00 1.84 -6.97
CA ARG A 48 6.32 2.49 -7.01
C ARG A 48 6.72 2.99 -5.64
N LEU A 49 8.00 2.89 -5.29
CA LEU A 49 8.55 3.53 -4.09
C LEU A 49 8.91 4.99 -4.40
N LEU A 50 8.48 5.90 -3.54
CA LEU A 50 8.77 7.33 -3.60
C LEU A 50 9.92 7.64 -2.64
N GLY A 51 11.05 8.15 -3.16
CA GLY A 51 12.22 8.51 -2.36
C GLY A 51 13.50 7.76 -2.75
N ALA A 52 13.38 6.62 -3.45
CA ALA A 52 14.52 5.96 -4.06
C ALA A 52 15.12 6.86 -5.16
N SER A 53 16.45 7.06 -5.13
CA SER A 53 17.17 7.97 -6.05
C SER A 53 17.24 7.45 -7.51
N ALA A 54 16.70 6.26 -7.77
CA ALA A 54 16.43 5.74 -9.09
C ALA A 54 14.95 5.36 -9.13
N VAL A 55 14.35 5.39 -10.32
CA VAL A 55 13.02 4.86 -10.66
C VAL A 55 12.98 3.36 -10.29
N ALA A 56 12.94 3.03 -9.01
CA ALA A 56 13.05 1.67 -8.51
C ALA A 56 11.85 0.86 -9.01
N ASP A 57 12.15 -0.40 -9.34
CA ASP A 57 11.32 -1.33 -10.09
C ASP A 57 9.83 -1.21 -9.78
N GLU A 58 9.08 -0.73 -10.77
CA GLU A 58 7.63 -0.75 -10.70
C GLU A 58 7.17 -2.21 -10.72
N ILE A 59 6.25 -2.58 -9.83
CA ILE A 59 5.58 -3.88 -9.90
C ILE A 59 4.11 -3.70 -10.21
N VAL A 60 3.53 -4.68 -10.90
CA VAL A 60 2.10 -4.75 -11.13
C VAL A 60 1.50 -5.83 -10.24
N VAL A 61 0.47 -5.47 -9.48
CA VAL A 61 -0.29 -6.38 -8.62
C VAL A 61 -1.72 -6.44 -9.12
N SER A 62 -2.14 -7.63 -9.56
CA SER A 62 -3.52 -7.90 -9.93
C SER A 62 -4.38 -8.15 -8.69
N VAL A 63 -5.46 -7.39 -8.55
CA VAL A 63 -6.42 -7.52 -7.45
C VAL A 63 -7.76 -8.02 -8.02
N PRO A 64 -8.13 -9.29 -7.78
CA PRO A 64 -9.38 -9.86 -8.28
C PRO A 64 -10.61 -9.08 -7.79
N ALA A 65 -11.72 -9.24 -8.52
CA ALA A 65 -13.01 -8.68 -8.12
C ALA A 65 -13.41 -9.13 -6.70
N ALA A 66 -14.01 -8.23 -5.93
CA ALA A 66 -14.48 -8.47 -4.56
C ALA A 66 -13.42 -9.13 -3.64
N SER A 67 -12.15 -8.72 -3.78
CA SER A 67 -11.03 -9.35 -3.08
C SER A 67 -10.02 -8.34 -2.56
N ALA A 68 -9.11 -8.82 -1.71
CA ALA A 68 -7.95 -8.07 -1.25
C ALA A 68 -6.70 -8.93 -1.39
N VAL A 69 -5.60 -8.29 -1.79
CA VAL A 69 -4.31 -8.95 -2.03
C VAL A 69 -3.24 -8.24 -1.21
N ARG A 70 -2.36 -9.03 -0.59
CA ARG A 70 -1.14 -8.52 0.05
C ARG A 70 -0.07 -8.30 -1.01
N VAL A 71 0.52 -7.12 -1.01
CA VAL A 71 1.67 -6.79 -1.86
C VAL A 71 2.87 -7.65 -1.46
N PRO A 72 3.70 -8.12 -2.41
CA PRO A 72 4.92 -8.86 -2.10
C PRO A 72 5.80 -8.11 -1.10
N ALA A 73 6.22 -8.78 -0.02
CA ALA A 73 7.03 -8.16 1.03
C ALA A 73 8.36 -7.65 0.49
N GLN A 74 8.95 -8.40 -0.46
CA GLN A 74 10.23 -8.10 -1.08
C GLN A 74 10.25 -6.74 -1.79
N PHE A 75 9.10 -6.23 -2.23
CA PHE A 75 8.99 -4.89 -2.82
C PHE A 75 9.13 -3.80 -1.74
N LEU A 76 8.45 -3.96 -0.60
CA LEU A 76 8.51 -3.00 0.51
C LEU A 76 9.85 -3.05 1.26
N GLU A 77 10.50 -4.21 1.26
CA GLU A 77 11.82 -4.41 1.87
C GLU A 77 12.96 -3.72 1.10
N GLN A 78 12.73 -3.27 -0.15
CA GLN A 78 13.73 -2.52 -0.92
C GLN A 78 14.06 -1.16 -0.30
N ASP A 79 13.02 -0.46 0.18
CA ASP A 79 13.12 0.76 0.98
C ASP A 79 11.92 0.84 1.93
N PRO A 80 12.04 0.31 3.16
CA PRO A 80 10.94 0.30 4.14
C PRO A 80 10.51 1.70 4.61
N THR A 81 11.32 2.72 4.31
CA THR A 81 11.08 4.11 4.70
C THR A 81 10.42 4.95 3.59
N ALA A 82 10.31 4.40 2.38
CA ALA A 82 9.67 5.06 1.25
C ALA A 82 8.14 5.05 1.38
N ALA A 83 7.51 6.11 0.88
CA ALA A 83 6.08 6.08 0.60
C ALA A 83 5.82 5.25 -0.68
N VAL A 84 4.65 4.64 -0.81
CA VAL A 84 4.27 3.90 -2.02
C VAL A 84 3.28 4.72 -2.84
N LEU A 85 3.57 4.93 -4.12
CA LEU A 85 2.58 5.37 -5.10
C LEU A 85 1.94 4.13 -5.72
N ALA A 86 0.61 4.04 -5.65
CA ALA A 86 -0.18 2.97 -6.24
C ALA A 86 -1.15 3.56 -7.27
N VAL A 87 -1.14 3.05 -8.50
CA VAL A 87 -1.96 3.57 -9.61
C VAL A 87 -2.60 2.42 -10.38
N ALA A 88 -3.91 2.48 -10.56
CA ALA A 88 -4.66 1.62 -11.48
C ALA A 88 -4.96 2.39 -12.76
N ALA A 89 -4.76 1.75 -13.91
CA ALA A 89 -5.19 2.30 -15.20
C ALA A 89 -6.72 2.28 -15.33
N ASP A 90 -7.34 1.19 -14.85
CA ASP A 90 -8.78 0.96 -14.92
C ASP A 90 -9.32 0.48 -13.57
N GLY A 91 -10.52 0.95 -13.19
CA GLY A 91 -11.18 0.60 -11.93
C GLY A 91 -10.62 1.33 -10.72
N SER A 92 -11.21 1.07 -9.55
CA SER A 92 -10.82 1.72 -8.30
C SER A 92 -10.56 0.71 -7.20
N PHE A 93 -9.67 1.07 -6.29
CA PHE A 93 -9.25 0.23 -5.19
C PHE A 93 -9.04 1.07 -3.93
N VAL A 94 -8.72 0.40 -2.83
CA VAL A 94 -8.36 0.99 -1.54
C VAL A 94 -6.99 0.42 -1.14
N ALA A 95 -6.13 1.24 -0.57
CA ALA A 95 -4.81 0.84 -0.12
C ALA A 95 -4.59 1.15 1.36
N ALA A 96 -3.98 0.21 2.10
CA ALA A 96 -3.63 0.39 3.51
C ALA A 96 -2.29 -0.28 3.83
N GLY A 97 -1.42 0.44 4.53
CA GLY A 97 -0.14 -0.04 5.03
C GLY A 97 -0.20 -0.41 6.51
N ALA A 98 0.56 -1.40 6.91
CA ALA A 98 0.78 -1.76 8.30
C ALA A 98 2.20 -2.33 8.46
N SER A 99 2.81 -2.14 9.63
CA SER A 99 4.09 -2.76 9.94
C SER A 99 4.23 -3.05 11.43
N SER A 100 5.16 -3.97 11.72
CA SER A 100 5.84 -4.02 13.00
C SER A 100 7.29 -3.58 12.85
N SER A 101 7.88 -3.01 13.90
CA SER A 101 9.23 -2.43 13.89
C SER A 101 9.90 -2.50 15.27
N LEU A 102 11.22 -2.29 15.31
CA LEU A 102 12.05 -2.17 16.51
C LEU A 102 12.09 -3.43 17.40
N GLY A 103 12.99 -3.43 18.39
CA GLY A 103 13.24 -4.58 19.26
C GLY A 103 14.17 -5.62 18.61
N ARG A 104 14.33 -6.79 19.23
CA ARG A 104 15.26 -7.81 18.72
C ARG A 104 14.83 -8.38 17.36
N ASP A 105 13.53 -8.57 17.16
CA ASP A 105 12.96 -9.25 15.99
C ASP A 105 12.03 -8.36 15.14
N GLY A 106 11.96 -7.05 15.42
CA GLY A 106 11.09 -6.12 14.68
C GLY A 106 9.61 -6.17 15.06
N LEU A 107 9.31 -6.57 16.30
CA LEU A 107 7.94 -6.80 16.80
C LEU A 107 7.56 -5.91 17.99
N ALA A 108 8.38 -4.92 18.33
CA ALA A 108 8.20 -4.11 19.55
C ALA A 108 7.26 -2.91 19.37
N SER A 109 7.05 -2.46 18.14
CA SER A 109 6.21 -1.30 17.79
C SER A 109 5.37 -1.61 16.57
N TYR A 110 4.17 -1.03 16.50
CA TYR A 110 3.21 -1.27 15.43
C TYR A 110 2.71 0.06 14.89
N ALA A 111 2.54 0.14 13.58
CA ALA A 111 2.00 1.32 12.91
C ALA A 111 1.10 0.92 11.76
N VAL A 112 0.10 1.76 11.49
CA VAL A 112 -0.85 1.61 10.37
C VAL A 112 -0.98 2.94 9.65
N ALA A 113 -1.12 2.90 8.34
CA ALA A 113 -1.39 4.07 7.51
C ALA A 113 -2.53 3.77 6.53
N GLY A 114 -3.55 4.63 6.55
CA GLY A 114 -4.51 4.70 5.44
C GLY A 114 -3.86 5.40 4.26
N GLY A 115 -4.06 4.87 3.05
CA GLY A 115 -3.65 5.57 1.84
C GLY A 115 -4.35 6.92 1.71
N ILE A 116 -3.67 7.87 1.07
CA ILE A 116 -4.21 9.18 0.71
C ILE A 116 -4.57 9.13 -0.79
N PRO A 117 -5.85 9.30 -1.17
CA PRO A 117 -6.24 9.23 -2.57
C PRO A 117 -5.66 10.42 -3.34
N VAL A 118 -5.08 10.15 -4.51
CA VAL A 118 -4.55 11.20 -5.39
C VAL A 118 -5.72 11.84 -6.14
N PRO A 119 -5.86 13.18 -6.12
CA PRO A 119 -6.90 13.86 -6.87
C PRO A 119 -6.82 13.57 -8.38
N PRO A 120 -7.96 13.42 -9.08
CA PRO A 120 -7.97 13.27 -10.53
C PRO A 120 -7.21 14.42 -11.23
N GLY A 121 -6.38 14.08 -12.23
CA GLY A 121 -5.59 15.06 -12.99
C GLY A 121 -4.26 15.47 -12.35
N VAL A 122 -3.90 14.93 -11.17
CA VAL A 122 -2.66 15.23 -10.44
C VAL A 122 -1.73 14.00 -10.35
N VAL A 123 -1.87 13.02 -11.24
CA VAL A 123 -0.93 11.89 -11.25
C VAL A 123 0.46 12.42 -11.64
N PRO A 124 1.49 12.29 -10.77
CA PRO A 124 2.83 12.71 -11.13
C PRO A 124 3.29 11.91 -12.36
N GLY A 125 3.68 12.62 -13.41
CA GLY A 125 4.35 12.01 -14.55
C GLY A 125 5.71 11.42 -14.15
N PRO A 126 6.31 10.58 -15.01
CA PRO A 126 7.65 10.05 -14.78
C PRO A 126 8.69 11.14 -14.53
#